data_AF-A0A165BA38-F1
#
_entry.id   AF-A0A165BA38-F1
#
_cell.length_a   1.000
_cell.length_b   1.000
_cell.length_c   1.000
_cell.angle_alpha   90.00
_cell.angle_beta   90.00
_cell.angle_gamma   90.00
#
_symmetry.space_group_name_H-M   'P 1'
#
loop_
_entity.id
_entity.type
_entity.pdbx_description
1 polymer ?
#
loop_
_entity_poly.entity_id
_entity_poly.type
_entity_poly.pdbx_seq_one_letter_code
_entity_poly.pdbx_strand_id
1 'polypeptide(L)'
;MVPSFALGVALLAALAAAVPAPHLQVRSSSRTITALSSTATAAFSPYTYYASAGYCSASETSNWSCGANCDANPTFKPVASGGDGDSVQYWYVGYDPTLDTVIVSHQGTDPDEILPLVTDGDIIMINPDTTLFPGLSSSIEVHQGFADEQA
;
A
#
# COMPACT_ATOMS: atom_id res chain seq x y z
N MET A 1 46.71 -7.21 -38.00
CA MET A 1 45.43 -6.49 -38.26
C MET A 1 44.31 -7.51 -38.08
N VAL A 2 43.84 -7.67 -36.85
CA VAL A 2 42.70 -8.54 -36.52
C VAL A 2 41.45 -7.71 -36.78
N PRO A 3 40.46 -8.19 -37.55
CA PRO A 3 39.37 -7.34 -38.01
C PRO A 3 38.47 -6.93 -36.84
N SER A 4 38.23 -5.63 -36.69
CA SER A 4 37.39 -5.02 -35.64
C SER A 4 35.94 -5.52 -35.59
N PHE A 5 35.52 -6.32 -36.58
CA PHE A 5 34.21 -6.99 -36.58
C PHE A 5 34.11 -8.14 -35.56
N ALA A 6 35.22 -8.79 -35.20
CA ALA A 6 35.18 -9.93 -34.28
C ALA A 6 34.97 -9.53 -32.80
N LEU A 7 35.41 -8.32 -32.40
CA LEU A 7 35.23 -7.83 -31.04
C LEU A 7 33.79 -7.36 -30.75
N GLY A 8 33.10 -6.84 -31.76
CA GLY A 8 31.71 -6.36 -31.61
C GLY A 8 30.70 -7.48 -31.36
N VAL A 9 30.88 -8.63 -32.01
CA VAL A 9 29.96 -9.78 -31.87
C VAL A 9 30.08 -10.44 -30.49
N ALA A 10 31.28 -10.45 -29.90
CA ALA A 10 31.50 -11.00 -28.55
C ALA A 10 30.84 -10.14 -27.45
N LEU A 11 30.77 -8.81 -27.63
CA LEU A 11 30.18 -7.91 -26.65
C LEU A 11 28.64 -7.95 -26.66
N LEU A 12 28.01 -8.18 -27.83
CA LEU A 12 26.57 -8.37 -27.94
C LEU A 12 26.09 -9.75 -27.44
N ALA A 13 26.94 -10.78 -27.49
CA ALA A 13 26.60 -12.10 -26.93
C ALA A 13 26.57 -12.10 -25.39
N ALA A 14 27.31 -11.19 -24.74
CA ALA A 14 27.33 -11.06 -23.29
C ALA A 14 26.06 -10.39 -22.70
N LEU A 15 25.33 -9.59 -23.50
CA LEU A 15 24.07 -8.97 -23.06
C LEU A 15 22.85 -9.89 -23.21
N ALA A 16 22.97 -11.00 -23.92
CA ALA A 16 21.88 -11.97 -24.13
C ALA A 16 21.87 -13.12 -23.11
N ALA A 17 22.66 -13.02 -22.03
CA ALA A 17 22.49 -13.88 -20.87
C ALA A 17 21.23 -13.43 -20.12
N ALA A 18 20.06 -13.80 -20.62
CA ALA A 18 18.83 -13.73 -19.86
C ALA A 18 19.05 -14.51 -18.57
N VAL A 19 19.12 -13.80 -17.44
CA VAL A 19 19.01 -14.42 -16.13
C VAL A 19 17.69 -15.17 -16.17
N PRO A 20 17.67 -16.51 -15.98
CA PRO A 20 16.40 -17.21 -15.91
C PRO A 20 15.58 -16.51 -14.83
N ALA A 21 14.43 -15.95 -15.22
CA ALA A 21 13.48 -15.42 -14.25
C ALA A 21 13.33 -16.52 -13.20
N PRO A 22 13.43 -16.20 -11.89
CA PRO A 22 13.29 -17.20 -10.85
C PRO A 22 12.04 -17.98 -11.21
N HIS A 23 12.21 -19.28 -11.46
CA HIS A 23 11.10 -20.15 -11.80
C HIS A 23 10.01 -19.80 -10.80
N LEU A 24 8.81 -19.46 -11.28
CA LEU A 24 7.62 -19.45 -10.45
C LEU A 24 7.56 -20.85 -9.87
N GLN A 25 8.20 -21.02 -8.72
CA GLN A 25 7.90 -22.05 -7.76
C GLN A 25 6.47 -21.68 -7.44
N VAL A 26 5.52 -22.26 -8.19
CA VAL A 26 4.16 -22.45 -7.70
C VAL A 26 4.44 -22.99 -6.31
N ARG A 27 4.25 -22.13 -5.31
CA ARG A 27 4.31 -22.56 -3.93
C ARG A 27 3.21 -23.59 -3.89
N SER A 28 3.56 -24.86 -4.08
CA SER A 28 2.77 -26.01 -3.68
C SER A 28 2.81 -25.97 -2.16
N SER A 29 2.23 -24.91 -1.59
CA SER A 29 1.85 -24.88 -0.22
C SER A 29 0.92 -26.06 -0.11
N SER A 30 1.40 -27.15 0.47
CA SER A 30 0.59 -28.31 0.92
C SER A 30 -0.41 -27.89 2.02
N ARG A 31 -0.65 -26.58 2.16
CA ARG A 31 -1.56 -25.94 3.08
C ARG A 31 -2.90 -25.84 2.35
N THR A 32 -3.86 -26.62 2.82
CA THR A 32 -5.25 -26.48 2.39
C THR A 32 -5.69 -25.03 2.61
N ILE A 33 -6.04 -24.34 1.52
CA ILE A 33 -6.66 -23.01 1.59
C ILE A 33 -8.11 -23.24 2.01
N THR A 34 -8.50 -22.70 3.16
CA THR A 34 -9.91 -22.70 3.57
C THR A 34 -10.61 -21.53 2.89
N ALA A 35 -11.53 -21.84 1.98
CA ALA A 35 -12.38 -20.82 1.39
C ALA A 35 -13.29 -20.20 2.46
N LEU A 36 -13.37 -18.87 2.49
CA LEU A 36 -14.32 -18.15 3.33
C LEU A 36 -15.74 -18.24 2.77
N SER A 37 -16.74 -18.17 3.64
CA SER A 37 -18.14 -18.05 3.24
C SER A 37 -18.42 -16.66 2.66
N SER A 38 -19.47 -16.55 1.85
CA SER A 38 -19.94 -15.26 1.31
C SER A 38 -20.30 -14.27 2.43
N THR A 39 -20.86 -14.76 3.54
CA THR A 39 -21.16 -13.93 4.72
C THR A 39 -19.89 -13.38 5.36
N ALA A 40 -18.85 -14.20 5.49
CA ALA A 40 -17.57 -13.75 6.05
C ALA A 40 -16.92 -12.69 5.15
N THR A 41 -16.97 -12.86 3.83
CA THR A 41 -16.43 -11.83 2.90
C THR A 41 -17.27 -10.56 2.89
N ALA A 42 -18.61 -10.67 2.96
CA ALA A 42 -19.51 -9.52 2.97
C ALA A 42 -19.37 -8.66 4.23
N ALA A 43 -18.96 -9.25 5.35
CA ALA A 43 -18.68 -8.51 6.58
C ALA A 43 -17.52 -7.50 6.42
N PHE A 44 -16.64 -7.68 5.43
CA PHE A 44 -15.56 -6.74 5.13
C PHE A 44 -15.98 -5.60 4.19
N SER A 45 -17.14 -5.70 3.53
CA SER A 45 -17.56 -4.73 2.51
C SER A 45 -17.56 -3.28 3.00
N PRO A 46 -18.11 -2.94 4.19
CA PRO A 46 -18.06 -1.56 4.69
C PRO A 46 -16.63 -1.01 4.75
N TYR A 47 -15.69 -1.82 5.26
CA TYR A 47 -14.27 -1.46 5.39
C TYR A 47 -13.57 -1.32 4.03
N THR A 48 -13.97 -2.10 3.01
CA THR A 48 -13.43 -1.93 1.66
C THR A 48 -13.88 -0.61 1.03
N TYR A 49 -15.11 -0.17 1.30
CA TYR A 49 -15.58 1.15 0.85
C TYR A 49 -14.90 2.28 1.61
N TYR A 50 -14.65 2.12 2.92
CA TYR A 50 -13.84 3.07 3.68
C TYR A 50 -12.41 3.20 3.14
N ALA A 51 -11.76 2.07 2.83
CA ALA A 51 -10.44 2.08 2.19
C ALA A 51 -10.48 2.76 0.82
N SER A 52 -11.49 2.48 0.00
CA SER A 52 -11.64 3.12 -1.31
C SER A 52 -11.93 4.63 -1.21
N ALA A 53 -12.73 5.07 -0.22
CA ALA A 53 -12.95 6.48 0.07
C ALA A 53 -11.66 7.21 0.50
N GLY A 54 -10.64 6.47 0.96
CA GLY A 54 -9.32 7.02 1.30
C GLY A 54 -8.60 7.64 0.11
N TYR A 55 -8.99 7.34 -1.13
CA TYR A 55 -8.46 7.94 -2.35
C TYR A 55 -9.21 9.19 -2.81
N CYS A 56 -10.31 9.56 -2.14
CA CYS A 56 -11.06 10.77 -2.46
C CYS A 56 -10.42 11.98 -1.79
N SER A 57 -10.64 13.17 -2.35
CA SER A 57 -10.03 14.37 -1.79
C SER A 57 -10.46 14.63 -0.34
N ALA A 58 -9.62 15.27 0.46
CA ALA A 58 -9.94 15.64 1.83
C ALA A 58 -11.26 16.43 1.94
N SER A 59 -11.55 17.27 0.93
CA SER A 59 -12.80 18.03 0.88
C SER A 59 -14.05 17.16 0.68
N GLU A 60 -13.94 16.08 -0.08
CA GLU A 60 -15.05 15.17 -0.33
C GLU A 60 -15.26 14.25 0.87
N THR A 61 -14.19 13.75 1.50
CA THR A 61 -14.30 12.88 2.67
C THR A 61 -14.77 13.66 3.90
N SER A 62 -14.37 14.93 4.07
CA SER A 62 -14.86 15.78 5.16
C SER A 62 -16.36 16.06 5.05
N ASN A 63 -16.92 16.09 3.83
CA ASN A 63 -18.36 16.26 3.59
C ASN A 63 -19.09 14.93 3.36
N TRP A 64 -18.35 13.81 3.36
CA TRP A 64 -18.84 12.48 3.01
C TRP A 64 -19.62 12.42 1.69
N SER A 65 -19.04 13.02 0.63
CA SER A 65 -19.72 13.26 -0.65
C SER A 65 -19.05 12.62 -1.86
N CYS A 66 -18.26 11.56 -1.64
CA CYS A 66 -17.37 10.94 -2.63
C CYS A 66 -18.05 9.88 -3.53
N GLY A 67 -19.34 10.05 -3.84
CA GLY A 67 -20.12 9.13 -4.65
C GLY A 67 -20.24 7.73 -4.03
N ALA A 68 -20.13 6.70 -4.88
CA ALA A 68 -20.43 5.31 -4.50
C ALA A 68 -19.68 4.80 -3.25
N ASN A 69 -18.47 5.31 -2.99
CA ASN A 69 -17.70 4.93 -1.81
C ASN A 69 -18.30 5.47 -0.51
N CYS A 70 -18.76 6.72 -0.52
CA CYS A 70 -19.40 7.35 0.62
C CYS A 70 -20.86 6.87 0.76
N ASP A 71 -21.56 6.71 -0.36
CA ASP A 71 -22.95 6.24 -0.41
C ASP A 71 -23.11 4.81 0.14
N ALA A 72 -22.03 3.99 0.10
CA ALA A 72 -22.03 2.65 0.67
C ALA A 72 -22.04 2.62 2.21
N ASN A 73 -21.57 3.69 2.87
CA ASN A 73 -21.57 3.83 4.32
C ASN A 73 -22.20 5.19 4.73
N PRO A 74 -23.51 5.41 4.48
CA PRO A 74 -24.13 6.73 4.58
C PRO A 74 -24.29 7.24 6.03
N THR A 75 -24.07 6.38 7.02
CA THR A 75 -24.17 6.73 8.44
C THR A 75 -22.87 7.26 9.02
N PHE A 76 -21.76 7.16 8.28
CA PHE A 76 -20.47 7.63 8.72
C PHE A 76 -20.49 9.12 9.03
N LYS A 77 -19.81 9.51 10.11
CA LYS A 77 -19.68 10.90 10.54
C LYS A 77 -18.20 11.27 10.53
N PRO A 78 -17.72 11.94 9.45
CA PRO A 78 -16.37 12.47 9.42
C PRO A 78 -16.14 13.43 10.59
N VAL A 79 -14.96 13.35 11.19
CA VAL A 79 -14.49 14.24 12.26
C VAL A 79 -13.35 15.11 11.75
N ALA A 80 -12.44 14.54 10.98
CA ALA A 80 -11.38 15.27 10.30
C ALA A 80 -10.95 14.54 9.01
N SER A 81 -10.46 15.31 8.05
CA SER A 81 -9.84 14.83 6.82
C SER A 81 -8.66 15.72 6.46
N GLY A 82 -7.66 15.16 5.79
CA GLY A 82 -6.47 15.90 5.37
C GLY A 82 -5.70 15.20 4.26
N GLY A 83 -4.50 15.72 3.97
CA GLY A 83 -3.68 15.30 2.85
C GLY A 83 -4.00 16.02 1.54
N ASP A 84 -3.09 15.89 0.59
CA ASP A 84 -3.19 16.38 -0.79
C ASP A 84 -3.09 15.24 -1.82
N GLY A 85 -2.81 14.02 -1.36
CA GLY A 85 -2.65 12.83 -2.18
C GLY A 85 -1.36 12.79 -2.99
N ASP A 86 -0.39 13.62 -2.63
CA ASP A 86 0.95 13.69 -3.22
C ASP A 86 2.00 13.72 -2.10
N SER A 87 2.26 14.89 -1.53
CA SER A 87 3.25 15.05 -0.45
C SER A 87 2.78 14.52 0.90
N VAL A 88 1.45 14.50 1.09
CA VAL A 88 0.78 13.89 2.23
C VAL A 88 -0.39 13.10 1.69
N GLN A 89 -0.33 11.79 1.87
CA GLN A 89 -1.42 10.88 1.51
C GLN A 89 -2.75 11.35 2.11
N TYR A 90 -3.84 11.24 1.36
CA TYR A 90 -5.16 11.57 1.89
C TYR A 90 -5.46 10.70 3.11
N TRP A 91 -6.11 11.28 4.10
CA TRP A 91 -6.54 10.57 5.28
C TRP A 91 -7.83 11.16 5.82
N TYR A 92 -8.59 10.34 6.55
CA TYR A 92 -9.73 10.83 7.31
C TYR A 92 -10.00 9.95 8.53
N VAL A 93 -10.67 10.56 9.51
CA VAL A 93 -11.14 9.91 10.72
C VAL A 93 -12.59 10.27 10.98
N GLY A 94 -13.35 9.32 11.51
CA GLY A 94 -14.74 9.56 11.91
C GLY A 94 -15.35 8.36 12.61
N TYR A 95 -16.65 8.46 12.91
CA TYR A 95 -17.38 7.42 13.63
C TYR A 95 -18.54 6.90 12.80
N ASP A 96 -18.66 5.57 12.70
CA ASP A 96 -19.83 4.91 12.12
C ASP A 96 -20.74 4.35 13.23
N PRO A 97 -21.94 4.90 13.44
CA PRO A 97 -22.87 4.39 14.45
C PRO A 97 -23.49 3.05 14.07
N THR A 98 -23.47 2.64 12.79
CA THR A 98 -23.99 1.34 12.35
C THR A 98 -23.02 0.22 12.73
N LEU A 99 -21.72 0.50 12.64
CA LEU A 99 -20.65 -0.43 13.01
C LEU A 99 -20.19 -0.29 14.47
N ASP A 100 -20.62 0.77 15.16
CA ASP A 100 -20.15 1.15 16.50
C ASP A 100 -18.61 1.25 16.55
N THR A 101 -18.03 1.91 15.54
CA THR A 101 -16.58 1.86 15.30
C THR A 101 -16.03 3.23 14.86
N VAL A 102 -14.85 3.58 15.38
CA VAL A 102 -14.04 4.68 14.84
C VAL A 102 -13.26 4.18 13.64
N ILE A 103 -13.42 4.84 12.50
CA ILE A 103 -12.72 4.52 11.26
C ILE A 103 -11.60 5.53 11.09
N VAL A 104 -10.40 5.02 10.83
CA VAL A 104 -9.24 5.78 10.38
C VAL A 104 -8.83 5.18 9.04
N SER A 105 -8.75 6.00 8.01
CA SER A 105 -8.36 5.57 6.66
C SER A 105 -7.22 6.44 6.17
N HIS A 106 -6.19 5.79 5.62
CA HIS A 106 -5.07 6.43 4.95
C HIS A 106 -5.04 5.93 3.50
N GLN A 107 -4.81 6.85 2.57
CA GLN A 107 -4.65 6.55 1.16
C GLN A 107 -3.40 5.68 0.96
N GLY A 108 -3.58 4.52 0.34
CA GLY A 108 -2.44 3.73 -0.12
C GLY A 108 -1.71 4.43 -1.28
N THR A 109 -0.48 4.00 -1.55
CA THR A 109 0.29 4.45 -2.71
C THR A 109 -0.56 4.54 -3.97
N ASP A 110 -0.55 5.71 -4.62
CA ASP A 110 -1.01 5.84 -6.00
C ASP A 110 0.05 5.23 -6.93
N PRO A 111 -0.24 4.13 -7.64
CA PRO A 111 0.74 3.47 -8.50
C PRO A 111 1.11 4.27 -9.75
N ASP A 112 0.37 5.34 -10.06
CA ASP A 112 0.69 6.24 -11.18
C ASP A 112 1.73 7.32 -10.77
N GLU A 113 2.03 7.46 -9.47
CA GLU A 113 3.06 8.35 -8.96
C GLU A 113 4.40 7.62 -8.77
N ILE A 114 5.47 8.17 -9.36
CA ILE A 114 6.82 7.57 -9.39
C ILE A 114 7.54 7.65 -8.03
N LEU A 115 7.21 8.65 -7.21
CA LEU A 115 7.88 8.87 -5.92
C LEU A 115 7.59 7.75 -4.90
N PRO A 116 6.33 7.31 -4.71
CA PRO A 116 6.01 6.13 -3.91
C PRO A 116 6.76 4.85 -4.34
N LEU A 117 7.02 4.67 -5.65
CA LEU A 117 7.77 3.52 -6.20
C LEU A 117 9.28 3.57 -5.87
N VAL A 118 9.87 4.75 -5.79
CA VAL A 118 11.30 4.93 -5.43
C VAL A 118 11.50 4.75 -3.93
N THR A 119 10.56 5.23 -3.10
CA THR A 119 10.54 4.96 -1.65
C THR A 119 10.42 3.47 -1.36
N ASP A 120 9.64 2.70 -2.15
CA ASP A 120 9.52 1.24 -2.06
C ASP A 120 10.79 0.49 -2.54
N GLY A 121 11.64 1.16 -3.33
CA GLY A 121 12.89 0.60 -3.87
C GLY A 121 14.08 0.66 -2.90
N ASP A 122 14.10 1.64 -2.00
CA ASP A 122 15.08 1.74 -0.91
C ASP A 122 14.48 1.10 0.36
N ILE A 123 14.60 -0.22 0.44
CA ILE A 123 14.17 -1.08 1.55
C ILE A 123 15.12 -0.89 2.75
N ILE A 124 15.21 0.34 3.26
CA ILE A 124 15.97 0.66 4.46
C ILE A 124 15.14 0.21 5.65
N MET A 125 15.72 -0.68 6.44
CA MET A 125 15.12 -1.17 7.68
C MET A 125 15.61 -0.28 8.82
N ILE A 126 14.67 0.26 9.61
CA ILE A 126 14.97 1.06 10.80
C ILE A 126 14.19 0.57 12.01
N ASN A 127 14.68 0.90 13.20
CA ASN A 127 13.91 0.68 14.41
C ASN A 127 12.73 1.66 14.49
N PRO A 128 11.54 1.20 14.94
CA PRO A 128 10.42 2.09 15.19
C PRO A 128 10.75 3.20 16.20
N ASP A 129 10.14 4.37 16.03
CA ASP A 129 10.32 5.49 16.97
C ASP A 129 9.94 5.07 18.40
N THR A 130 10.88 5.19 19.33
CA THR A 130 10.71 4.71 20.71
C THR A 130 9.73 5.53 21.54
N THR A 131 9.37 6.74 21.07
CA THR A 131 8.34 7.60 21.68
C THR A 131 6.95 7.10 21.31
N LEU A 132 6.75 6.67 20.06
CA LEU A 132 5.48 6.13 19.56
C LEU A 132 5.29 4.65 19.93
N PHE A 133 6.36 3.87 19.91
CA PHE A 133 6.36 2.43 20.17
C PHE A 133 7.29 2.05 21.33
N PRO A 134 6.97 2.48 22.57
CA PRO A 134 7.83 2.24 23.71
C PRO A 134 7.94 0.75 24.04
N GLY A 135 9.16 0.29 24.36
CA GLY A 135 9.43 -1.06 24.86
C GLY A 135 9.62 -2.13 23.78
N LEU A 136 9.64 -1.77 22.49
CA LEU A 136 10.02 -2.70 21.44
C LEU A 136 11.50 -3.08 21.52
N SER A 137 11.80 -4.34 21.17
CA SER A 137 13.18 -4.81 21.03
C SER A 137 13.88 -4.07 19.89
N SER A 138 15.15 -3.73 20.07
CA SER A 138 15.98 -3.16 19.00
C SER A 138 16.27 -4.12 17.84
N SER A 139 15.85 -5.39 17.96
CA SER A 139 15.89 -6.36 16.87
C SER A 139 14.66 -6.29 15.95
N ILE A 140 13.67 -5.45 16.27
CA ILE A 140 12.50 -5.21 15.43
C ILE A 140 12.80 -4.01 14.55
N GLU A 141 12.67 -4.22 13.24
CA GLU A 141 12.87 -3.19 12.23
C GLU A 141 11.65 -3.12 11.30
N VAL A 142 11.37 -1.93 10.80
CA VAL A 142 10.31 -1.62 9.84
C VAL A 142 10.90 -0.90 8.63
N HIS A 143 10.19 -0.95 7.51
CA HIS A 143 10.57 -0.21 6.32
C HIS A 143 10.49 1.30 6.60
N GLN A 144 11.57 2.04 6.31
CA GLN A 144 11.67 3.48 6.58
C GLN A 144 10.51 4.27 5.97
N GLY A 145 10.19 4.04 4.70
CA GLY A 145 9.05 4.69 4.03
C GLY A 145 7.75 4.58 4.83
N PHE A 146 7.33 3.37 5.21
CA PHE A 146 6.11 3.19 6.01
C PHE A 146 6.21 3.73 7.44
N ALA A 147 7.42 3.87 7.99
CA ALA A 147 7.61 4.45 9.33
C ALA A 147 7.50 5.99 9.31
N ASP A 148 7.86 6.60 8.18
CA ASP A 148 7.78 8.05 7.96
C ASP A 148 6.37 8.51 7.56
N GLU A 149 5.56 7.61 6.98
CA GLU A 149 4.15 7.85 6.74
C GLU A 149 3.37 7.91 8.07
N GLN A 150 3.36 9.11 8.67
CA GLN A 150 2.57 9.46 9.84
C GLN A 150 1.63 10.60 9.47
N ALA A 151 0.46 10.24 8.96
CA ALA A 151 -0.63 11.19 8.73
C ALA A 151 -1.69 11.05 9.82
#